data_AF-A0A074RMH5-F1
#
_entry.id   AF-A0A074RMH5-F1
#
_cell.length_a   1.000
_cell.length_b   1.000
_cell.length_c   1.000
_cell.angle_alpha   90.00
_cell.angle_beta   90.00
_cell.angle_gamma   90.00
#
_symmetry.space_group_name_H-M   'P 1'
#
loop_
_entity.id
_entity.type
_entity.pdbx_description
1 polymer ?
#
loop_
_entity_poly.entity_id
_entity_poly.type
_entity_poly.pdbx_seq_one_letter_code
_entity_poly.pdbx_strand_id
1 'polypeptide(L)'
;MHDIPEVPEVSLGSLIHAAIPTPPASVFDSICKTLIANGSIQASDENPEWKCLPPDTSAAKYETGSLAFFERILLAVIHSHNAFESDVTFQIAQTSLPLDCPEFALDLDDPDEFSYLQRPRSGSGKASWTDIVMAMECDSADDACNKFNAHARVVWAMYHAMRNDPRRQFVLGLTCQDTKARLWYHDRCAVFGSEEFDINKDWTHLVRILISVLLAPPDRLGVDPDMELVLSRNPGAASSYSITIRNSGTGEPTTYRTLEMISSTGAGSMVGPGTRLWLVRKFVANELNGPCY
;
A
#
# COMPACT_ATOMS: atom_id res chain seq x y z
N MET A 1 -21.65 10.33 10.09
CA MET A 1 -20.48 11.13 9.72
C MET A 1 -19.30 10.41 10.34
N HIS A 2 -18.58 9.59 9.56
CA HIS A 2 -17.34 9.02 10.03
C HIS A 2 -16.30 10.12 9.88
N ASP A 3 -15.94 10.75 10.98
CA ASP A 3 -14.91 11.79 10.98
C ASP A 3 -13.61 11.14 10.53
N ILE A 4 -13.09 11.55 9.38
CA ILE A 4 -11.67 11.35 9.09
C ILE A 4 -10.95 12.00 10.27
N PRO A 5 -10.21 11.23 11.10
CA PRO A 5 -9.52 11.80 12.23
C PRO A 5 -8.55 12.85 11.70
N GLU A 6 -8.31 13.90 12.49
CA GLU A 6 -7.27 14.86 12.17
C GLU A 6 -5.97 14.09 11.93
N VAL A 7 -5.40 14.24 10.74
CA VAL A 7 -4.19 13.52 10.35
C VAL A 7 -2.99 14.38 10.71
N PRO A 8 -2.23 14.03 11.77
CA PRO A 8 -1.01 14.76 12.12
C PRO A 8 0.02 14.70 10.98
N GLU A 9 0.61 15.87 10.71
CA GLU A 9 1.76 16.00 9.83
C GLU A 9 3.06 15.74 10.60
N VAL A 10 3.97 14.97 10.00
CA VAL A 10 5.28 14.64 10.57
C VAL A 10 6.38 14.83 9.53
N SER A 11 7.64 15.00 9.94
CA SER A 11 8.73 15.11 8.95
C SER A 11 8.85 13.85 8.10
N LEU A 12 9.16 14.01 6.81
CA LEU A 12 9.36 12.89 5.88
C LEU A 12 10.42 11.91 6.39
N GLY A 13 11.54 12.44 6.89
CA GLY A 13 12.63 11.62 7.43
C GLY A 13 12.17 10.76 8.61
N SER A 14 11.44 11.34 9.56
CA SER A 14 10.89 10.59 10.70
C SER A 14 9.99 9.44 10.24
N LEU A 15 9.09 9.70 9.28
CA LEU A 15 8.16 8.68 8.79
C LEU A 15 8.89 7.57 8.01
N ILE A 16 9.83 7.91 7.12
CA ILE A 16 10.65 6.92 6.41
C ILE A 16 11.41 6.04 7.39
N HIS A 17 12.05 6.62 8.41
CA HIS A 17 12.84 5.86 9.36
C HIS A 17 12.01 4.98 10.30
N ALA A 18 10.78 5.37 10.62
CA ALA A 18 9.91 4.64 11.53
C ALA A 18 9.08 3.55 10.83
N ALA A 19 8.51 3.87 9.66
CA ALA A 19 7.48 3.06 9.01
C ALA A 19 7.98 2.23 7.83
N ILE A 20 9.11 2.59 7.22
CA ILE A 20 9.60 1.97 5.99
C ILE A 20 10.89 1.17 6.26
N PRO A 21 10.98 -0.08 5.81
CA PRO A 21 12.20 -0.88 5.92
C PRO A 21 13.39 -0.19 5.22
N THR A 22 14.54 -0.13 5.88
CA THR A 22 15.72 0.47 5.25
C THR A 22 16.29 -0.50 4.19
N PRO A 23 16.42 -0.08 2.92
CA PRO A 23 16.95 -0.95 1.88
C PRO A 23 18.47 -1.10 2.05
N PRO A 24 19.08 -2.18 1.52
CA PRO A 24 20.53 -2.33 1.55
C PRO A 24 21.22 -1.16 0.84
N ALA A 25 22.18 -0.51 1.50
CA ALA A 25 22.85 0.69 0.97
C ALA A 25 23.50 0.45 -0.40
N SER A 26 24.10 -0.74 -0.60
CA SER A 26 24.70 -1.13 -1.88
C SER A 26 23.68 -1.17 -3.03
N VAL A 27 22.46 -1.63 -2.75
CA VAL A 27 21.37 -1.71 -3.75
C VAL A 27 20.86 -0.31 -4.06
N PHE A 28 20.61 0.49 -3.03
CA PHE A 28 20.17 1.88 -3.17
C PHE A 28 21.17 2.71 -3.99
N ASP A 29 22.45 2.69 -3.61
CA ASP A 29 23.51 3.43 -4.30
C ASP A 29 23.68 2.97 -5.75
N SER A 30 23.56 1.66 -6.00
CA SER A 30 23.62 1.10 -7.35
C SER A 30 22.48 1.62 -8.22
N ILE A 31 21.25 1.63 -7.71
CA ILE A 31 20.07 2.12 -8.46
C ILE A 31 20.21 3.61 -8.75
N CYS A 32 20.58 4.42 -7.75
CA CYS A 32 20.80 5.86 -7.93
C CYS A 32 21.86 6.14 -9.02
N LYS A 33 22.98 5.40 -9.03
CA LYS A 33 24.00 5.55 -10.07
C LYS A 33 23.48 5.15 -11.45
N THR A 34 22.72 4.06 -11.55
CA THR A 34 22.14 3.61 -12.82
C THR A 34 21.14 4.62 -13.38
N LEU A 35 20.27 5.18 -12.53
CA LEU A 35 19.27 6.18 -12.92
C LEU A 35 19.89 7.50 -13.43
N ILE A 36 21.07 7.87 -12.93
CA ILE A 36 21.83 9.00 -13.46
C ILE A 36 22.50 8.60 -14.79
N ALA A 37 23.18 7.44 -14.82
CA ALA A 37 23.95 6.99 -15.98
C ALA A 37 23.09 6.72 -17.22
N ASN A 38 21.85 6.24 -17.04
CA ASN A 38 20.91 5.99 -18.14
C ASN A 38 20.09 7.24 -18.53
N GLY A 39 20.29 8.37 -17.84
CA GLY A 39 19.58 9.63 -18.08
C GLY A 39 18.10 9.62 -17.68
N SER A 40 17.66 8.71 -16.81
CA SER A 40 16.34 8.77 -16.17
C SER A 40 16.21 10.00 -15.29
N ILE A 41 17.29 10.39 -14.61
CA ILE A 41 17.42 11.68 -13.93
C ILE A 41 18.26 12.61 -14.81
N GLN A 42 17.67 13.70 -15.26
CA GLN A 42 18.40 14.81 -15.87
C GLN A 42 19.08 15.59 -14.74
N ALA A 43 20.35 15.30 -14.50
CA ALA A 43 21.13 16.00 -13.49
C ALA A 43 21.74 17.27 -14.11
N SER A 44 21.23 18.45 -13.73
CA SER A 44 22.12 19.59 -13.50
C SER A 44 22.58 19.51 -12.05
N ASP A 45 23.81 19.92 -11.72
CA ASP A 45 24.36 19.80 -10.36
C ASP A 45 23.49 20.49 -9.28
N GLU A 46 22.57 21.37 -9.68
CA GLU A 46 21.71 22.16 -8.79
C GLU A 46 20.21 21.82 -8.87
N ASN A 47 19.72 21.21 -9.95
CA ASN A 47 18.30 20.91 -10.15
C ASN A 47 18.11 19.58 -10.89
N PRO A 48 18.09 18.44 -10.18
CA PRO A 48 17.79 17.15 -10.77
C PRO A 48 16.30 17.03 -11.10
N GLU A 49 15.99 16.47 -12.27
CA GLU A 49 14.61 16.27 -12.72
C GLU A 49 14.40 14.89 -13.35
N TRP A 50 13.24 14.28 -13.13
CA TRP A 50 12.88 13.05 -13.83
C TRP A 50 12.62 13.33 -15.31
N LYS A 51 13.37 12.68 -16.20
CA LYS A 51 13.18 12.80 -17.66
C LYS A 51 11.79 12.38 -18.13
N CYS A 52 11.13 11.49 -17.39
CA CYS A 52 9.79 11.00 -17.73
C CYS A 52 8.67 11.98 -17.37
N LEU A 53 8.97 13.03 -16.59
CA LEU A 53 8.07 14.14 -16.34
C LEU A 53 8.18 15.13 -17.52
N PRO A 54 7.05 15.72 -17.97
CA PRO A 54 7.12 16.84 -18.89
C PRO A 54 7.88 18.02 -18.26
N PRO A 55 8.58 18.86 -19.05
CA PRO A 55 9.20 20.07 -18.53
C PRO A 55 8.16 20.95 -17.85
N ASP A 56 8.54 21.56 -16.72
CA ASP A 56 7.75 22.52 -15.93
C ASP A 56 7.18 23.64 -16.83
N THR A 57 6.05 23.35 -17.46
CA THR A 57 5.26 24.28 -18.23
C THR A 57 3.85 24.02 -17.79
N SER A 58 3.24 25.05 -17.19
CA SER A 58 1.83 25.13 -16.80
C SER A 58 0.81 24.82 -17.93
N ALA A 59 1.30 24.39 -19.10
CA ALA A 59 0.57 23.98 -20.29
C ALA A 59 0.52 22.44 -20.47
N ALA A 60 1.41 21.67 -19.85
CA ALA A 60 1.35 20.21 -19.83
C ALA A 60 0.33 19.78 -18.75
N LYS A 61 -0.95 20.06 -18.99
CA LYS A 61 -2.03 19.43 -18.25
C LYS A 61 -1.84 17.93 -18.44
N TYR A 62 -1.46 17.19 -17.41
CA TYR A 62 -1.61 15.75 -17.50
C TYR A 62 -3.11 15.49 -17.68
N GLU A 63 -3.48 14.41 -18.36
CA GLU A 63 -4.85 13.93 -18.24
C GLU A 63 -5.09 13.70 -16.74
N THR A 64 -6.06 14.40 -16.17
CA THR A 64 -6.46 14.29 -14.77
C THR A 64 -6.55 12.80 -14.41
N GLY A 65 -5.76 12.36 -13.43
CA GLY A 65 -5.68 10.95 -13.02
C GLY A 65 -4.63 10.08 -13.74
N SER A 66 -3.75 10.62 -14.60
CA SER A 66 -2.72 9.81 -15.28
C SER A 66 -1.52 9.50 -14.37
N LEU A 67 -1.46 8.28 -13.84
CA LEU A 67 -0.30 7.70 -13.14
C LEU A 67 0.85 7.31 -14.05
N ALA A 68 0.76 7.57 -15.36
CA ALA A 68 1.72 7.10 -16.34
C ALA A 68 3.16 7.56 -16.03
N PHE A 69 3.32 8.73 -15.41
CA PHE A 69 4.64 9.17 -14.96
C PHE A 69 5.17 8.33 -13.80
N PHE A 70 4.33 8.01 -12.83
CA PHE A 70 4.73 7.24 -11.65
C PHE A 70 5.05 5.79 -12.04
N GLU A 71 4.29 5.22 -12.98
CA GLU A 71 4.58 3.93 -13.57
C GLU A 71 5.95 3.93 -14.27
N ARG A 72 6.28 4.98 -15.02
CA ARG A 72 7.61 5.12 -15.65
C ARG A 72 8.73 5.22 -14.62
N ILE A 73 8.53 5.96 -13.52
CA ILE A 73 9.51 6.04 -12.41
C ILE A 73 9.69 4.66 -11.78
N LEU A 74 8.60 3.97 -11.47
CA LEU A 74 8.62 2.62 -10.90
C LEU A 74 9.36 1.64 -11.81
N LEU A 75 9.05 1.64 -13.11
CA LEU A 75 9.72 0.81 -14.10
C LEU A 75 11.20 1.17 -14.26
N ALA A 76 11.56 2.45 -14.20
CA ALA A 76 12.96 2.88 -14.24
C ALA A 76 13.74 2.35 -13.02
N VAL A 77 13.14 2.38 -11.83
CA VAL A 77 13.71 1.79 -10.61
C VAL A 77 13.86 0.27 -10.76
N ILE A 78 12.82 -0.42 -11.21
CA ILE A 78 12.81 -1.89 -11.40
C ILE A 78 13.89 -2.30 -12.42
N HIS A 79 13.96 -1.64 -13.58
CA HIS A 79 14.95 -1.96 -14.61
C HIS A 79 16.38 -1.57 -14.24
N SER A 80 16.59 -0.75 -13.20
CA SER A 80 17.92 -0.32 -12.76
C SER A 80 18.65 -1.37 -11.93
N HIS A 81 17.97 -2.46 -11.52
CA HIS A 81 18.57 -3.48 -10.67
C HIS A 81 18.00 -4.88 -10.91
N ASN A 82 18.86 -5.87 -11.11
CA ASN A 82 18.44 -7.24 -11.42
C ASN A 82 18.01 -8.08 -10.19
N ALA A 83 18.12 -7.54 -8.96
CA ALA A 83 17.77 -8.30 -7.75
C ALA A 83 16.29 -8.23 -7.37
N PHE A 84 15.44 -7.54 -8.15
CA PHE A 84 14.01 -7.76 -8.03
C PHE A 84 13.74 -9.17 -8.57
N GLU A 85 13.33 -10.09 -7.69
CA GLU A 85 12.97 -11.45 -8.11
C GLU A 85 11.98 -11.37 -9.29
N SER A 86 12.23 -12.14 -10.35
CA SER A 86 11.42 -12.16 -11.58
C SER A 86 9.93 -12.45 -11.34
N ASP A 87 9.62 -12.98 -10.16
CA ASP A 87 8.30 -13.46 -9.79
C ASP A 87 7.45 -12.38 -9.09
N VAL A 88 8.06 -11.25 -8.67
CA VAL A 88 7.35 -10.15 -8.02
C VAL A 88 7.01 -9.07 -9.06
N THR A 89 5.88 -9.23 -9.74
CA THR A 89 5.38 -8.27 -10.73
C THR A 89 4.60 -7.15 -10.04
N PHE A 90 5.24 -6.08 -9.63
CA PHE A 90 4.50 -4.92 -9.15
C PHE A 90 3.72 -4.27 -10.28
N GLN A 91 2.45 -3.97 -10.03
CA GLN A 91 1.58 -3.32 -10.99
C GLN A 91 0.92 -2.14 -10.32
N ILE A 92 0.85 -1.03 -11.05
CA ILE A 92 -0.04 0.07 -10.72
C ILE A 92 -1.36 -0.21 -11.42
N ALA A 93 -2.44 -0.27 -10.65
CA ALA A 93 -3.77 -0.46 -11.20
C ALA A 93 -4.68 0.67 -10.70
N GLN A 94 -5.59 1.08 -11.58
CA GLN A 94 -6.78 1.87 -11.26
C GLN A 94 -7.97 0.91 -11.36
N THR A 95 -8.75 0.80 -10.30
CA THR A 95 -9.90 -0.11 -10.31
C THR A 95 -10.95 0.39 -9.34
N SER A 96 -12.21 0.40 -9.78
CA SER A 96 -13.37 0.34 -8.88
C SER A 96 -13.42 -1.05 -8.24
N LEU A 97 -12.79 -1.20 -7.07
CA LEU A 97 -12.93 -2.43 -6.29
C LEU A 97 -14.31 -2.39 -5.62
N PRO A 98 -15.24 -3.30 -5.98
CA PRO A 98 -16.58 -3.25 -5.43
C PRO A 98 -16.51 -3.33 -3.91
N LEU A 99 -17.11 -2.34 -3.25
CA LEU A 99 -17.28 -2.35 -1.81
C LEU A 99 -18.33 -3.41 -1.46
N ASP A 100 -17.98 -4.37 -0.61
CA ASP A 100 -18.97 -5.26 0.03
C ASP A 100 -19.82 -4.50 1.09
N CYS A 101 -19.89 -3.17 1.00
CA CYS A 101 -20.48 -2.29 2.01
C CYS A 101 -21.66 -1.49 1.46
N PRO A 102 -22.85 -1.58 2.07
CA PRO A 102 -23.93 -0.67 1.78
C PRO A 102 -23.71 0.66 2.53
N GLU A 103 -23.69 1.74 1.75
CA GLU A 103 -23.90 3.13 2.14
C GLU A 103 -22.77 3.85 2.90
N PHE A 104 -22.66 5.15 2.61
CA PHE A 104 -21.71 6.14 3.16
C PHE A 104 -20.32 6.18 2.51
N ALA A 105 -20.32 6.32 1.18
CA ALA A 105 -19.28 7.09 0.51
C ALA A 105 -19.16 8.47 1.18
N LEU A 106 -17.92 8.92 1.40
CA LEU A 106 -17.66 10.35 1.50
C LEU A 106 -18.24 11.03 0.23
N ASP A 107 -18.57 12.32 0.29
CA ASP A 107 -19.03 13.11 -0.88
C ASP A 107 -17.86 13.36 -1.84
N LEU A 108 -17.15 12.28 -2.19
CA LEU A 108 -16.06 12.20 -3.13
C LEU A 108 -16.67 11.81 -4.47
N ASP A 109 -16.25 12.51 -5.54
CA ASP A 109 -16.50 12.06 -6.90
C ASP A 109 -15.83 10.68 -7.07
N ASP A 110 -16.67 9.65 -7.26
CA ASP A 110 -16.30 8.23 -7.41
C ASP A 110 -15.36 7.68 -6.29
N PRO A 111 -15.90 7.36 -5.09
CA PRO A 111 -15.11 6.88 -3.94
C PRO A 111 -14.45 5.52 -4.18
N ASP A 112 -14.84 4.82 -5.26
CA ASP A 112 -14.38 3.48 -5.59
C ASP A 112 -13.18 3.52 -6.56
N GLU A 113 -12.94 4.64 -7.23
CA GLU A 113 -11.79 4.82 -8.12
C GLU A 113 -10.59 5.37 -7.34
N PHE A 114 -9.61 4.49 -7.09
CA PHE A 114 -8.33 4.88 -6.54
C PHE A 114 -7.23 4.02 -7.15
N SER A 115 -6.00 4.49 -6.99
CA SER A 115 -4.84 3.82 -7.55
C SER A 115 -4.08 3.07 -6.47
N TYR A 116 -3.37 2.01 -6.85
CA TYR A 116 -2.58 1.28 -5.87
C TYR A 116 -1.43 0.52 -6.51
N LEU A 117 -0.37 0.36 -5.73
CA LEU A 117 0.69 -0.59 -5.98
C LEU A 117 0.25 -1.94 -5.42
N GLN A 118 0.18 -2.96 -6.27
CA GLN A 118 -0.14 -4.33 -5.85
C GLN A 118 1.01 -5.29 -6.09
N ARG A 119 0.96 -6.41 -5.37
CA ARG A 119 1.74 -7.62 -5.63
C ARG A 119 0.77 -8.71 -6.09
N PRO A 120 0.55 -8.90 -7.40
CA PRO A 120 -0.34 -9.90 -7.95
C PRO A 120 0.05 -11.29 -7.49
N ARG A 121 -0.96 -12.12 -7.20
CA ARG A 121 -0.75 -13.55 -6.99
C ARG A 121 -0.89 -14.26 -8.34
N SER A 122 -0.05 -15.26 -8.58
CA SER A 122 -0.18 -16.12 -9.76
C SER A 122 -1.57 -16.75 -9.79
N GLY A 123 -2.43 -16.31 -10.71
CA GLY A 123 -3.71 -16.97 -11.01
C GLY A 123 -5.02 -16.22 -10.68
N SER A 124 -5.02 -14.98 -10.18
CA SER A 124 -6.26 -14.18 -10.10
C SER A 124 -6.28 -13.05 -11.14
N GLY A 125 -7.27 -13.07 -12.05
CA GLY A 125 -7.46 -12.03 -13.07
C GLY A 125 -8.18 -10.77 -12.58
N LYS A 126 -8.56 -10.71 -11.29
CA LYS A 126 -9.17 -9.53 -10.65
C LYS A 126 -8.37 -9.16 -9.42
N ALA A 127 -8.14 -7.85 -9.25
CA ALA A 127 -7.46 -7.31 -8.08
C ALA A 127 -8.27 -7.54 -6.80
N SER A 128 -7.56 -7.75 -5.69
CA SER A 128 -8.13 -7.93 -4.36
C SER A 128 -7.51 -6.92 -3.40
N TRP A 129 -8.30 -6.46 -2.43
CA TRP A 129 -7.80 -5.66 -1.29
C TRP A 129 -6.61 -6.31 -0.58
N THR A 130 -6.52 -7.66 -0.64
CA THR A 130 -5.42 -8.43 -0.03
C THR A 130 -4.09 -8.35 -0.78
N ASP A 131 -4.10 -7.82 -2.01
CA ASP A 131 -2.93 -7.73 -2.89
C ASP A 131 -2.35 -6.30 -2.95
N ILE A 132 -3.09 -5.31 -2.40
CA ILE A 132 -2.66 -3.91 -2.30
C ILE A 132 -1.51 -3.80 -1.30
N VAL A 133 -0.38 -3.28 -1.76
CA VAL A 133 0.82 -3.02 -0.95
C VAL A 133 0.87 -1.57 -0.48
N MET A 134 0.52 -0.64 -1.36
CA MET A 134 0.50 0.79 -1.06
C MET A 134 -0.64 1.45 -1.84
N ALA A 135 -1.46 2.24 -1.15
CA ALA A 135 -2.47 3.07 -1.79
C ALA A 135 -1.81 4.26 -2.47
N MET A 136 -2.32 4.67 -3.63
CA MET A 136 -1.71 5.70 -4.44
C MET A 136 -2.77 6.64 -4.99
N GLU A 137 -2.46 7.93 -5.02
CA GLU A 137 -3.33 8.91 -5.64
C GLU A 137 -2.47 9.99 -6.29
N CYS A 138 -2.55 10.13 -7.61
CA CYS A 138 -1.80 11.16 -8.32
C CYS A 138 -2.71 12.01 -9.17
N ASP A 139 -2.51 13.32 -9.08
CA ASP A 139 -3.18 14.28 -9.94
C ASP A 139 -2.16 15.25 -10.56
N SER A 140 -2.53 15.74 -11.71
CA SER A 140 -1.87 16.68 -12.59
C SER A 140 -2.06 18.14 -12.20
N ALA A 141 -3.11 18.43 -11.42
CA ALA A 141 -3.53 19.77 -11.09
C ALA A 141 -3.16 20.11 -9.63
N ASP A 142 -2.36 21.16 -9.47
CA ASP A 142 -2.06 21.78 -8.17
C ASP A 142 -3.20 22.71 -7.74
N ASP A 143 -4.37 22.14 -7.47
CA ASP A 143 -5.55 22.85 -6.96
C ASP A 143 -5.90 22.38 -5.53
N ALA A 144 -6.18 23.32 -4.63
CA ALA A 144 -6.42 23.03 -3.20
C ALA A 144 -7.61 22.08 -2.95
N CYS A 145 -8.66 22.15 -3.77
CA CYS A 145 -9.80 21.23 -3.69
C CYS A 145 -9.38 19.82 -4.13
N ASN A 146 -8.63 19.73 -5.24
CA ASN A 146 -8.07 18.46 -5.70
C ASN A 146 -7.10 17.86 -4.68
N LYS A 147 -6.35 18.70 -3.95
CA LYS A 147 -5.46 18.22 -2.87
C LYS A 147 -6.22 17.52 -1.76
N PHE A 148 -7.25 18.19 -1.26
CA PHE A 148 -8.09 17.65 -0.20
C PHE A 148 -8.75 16.34 -0.64
N ASN A 149 -9.29 16.30 -1.86
CA ASN A 149 -9.92 15.12 -2.43
C ASN A 149 -8.91 13.97 -2.58
N ALA A 150 -7.69 14.24 -3.05
CA ALA A 150 -6.67 13.22 -3.18
C ALA A 150 -6.22 12.64 -1.82
N HIS A 151 -6.07 13.50 -0.80
CA HIS A 151 -5.75 13.05 0.55
C HIS A 151 -6.88 12.21 1.15
N ALA A 152 -8.14 12.65 0.99
CA ALA A 152 -9.30 11.89 1.43
C ALA A 152 -9.39 10.53 0.70
N ARG A 153 -9.15 10.49 -0.62
CA ARG A 153 -9.13 9.25 -1.42
C ARG A 153 -8.05 8.28 -0.97
N VAL A 154 -6.81 8.74 -0.76
CA VAL A 154 -5.74 7.82 -0.31
C VAL A 154 -6.01 7.28 1.08
N VAL A 155 -6.48 8.12 2.02
CA VAL A 155 -6.82 7.70 3.38
C VAL A 155 -8.00 6.73 3.37
N TRP A 156 -8.99 6.96 2.52
CA TRP A 156 -10.13 6.06 2.33
C TRP A 156 -9.70 4.70 1.76
N ALA A 157 -8.83 4.69 0.75
CA ALA A 157 -8.27 3.48 0.18
C ALA A 157 -7.44 2.68 1.21
N MET A 158 -6.61 3.36 2.00
CA MET A 158 -5.85 2.76 3.09
C MET A 158 -6.77 2.13 4.14
N TYR A 159 -7.84 2.83 4.52
CA TYR A 159 -8.86 2.32 5.41
C TYR A 159 -9.51 1.05 4.87
N HIS A 160 -9.90 1.02 3.59
CA HIS A 160 -10.49 -0.19 3.00
C HIS A 160 -9.51 -1.34 2.88
N ALA A 161 -8.24 -1.08 2.55
CA ALA A 161 -7.21 -2.12 2.58
C ALA A 161 -7.08 -2.73 3.98
N MET A 162 -7.05 -1.88 5.02
CA MET A 162 -7.04 -2.31 6.41
C MET A 162 -8.32 -3.06 6.80
N ARG A 163 -9.49 -2.61 6.35
CA ARG A 163 -10.77 -3.23 6.69
C ARG A 163 -10.97 -4.59 6.02
N ASN A 164 -10.59 -4.71 4.76
CA ASN A 164 -10.89 -5.89 3.94
C ASN A 164 -9.82 -6.98 4.02
N ASP A 165 -8.58 -6.65 4.39
CA ASP A 165 -7.53 -7.62 4.67
C ASP A 165 -7.27 -7.73 6.18
N PRO A 166 -7.79 -8.78 6.86
CA PRO A 166 -7.59 -8.98 8.30
C PRO A 166 -6.13 -9.14 8.72
N ARG A 167 -5.23 -9.47 7.79
CA ARG A 167 -3.79 -9.61 8.06
C ARG A 167 -3.10 -8.26 8.20
N ARG A 168 -3.74 -7.15 7.81
CA ARG A 168 -3.10 -5.84 7.81
C ARG A 168 -3.01 -5.25 9.21
N GLN A 169 -1.78 -5.09 9.68
CA GLN A 169 -1.37 -4.37 10.88
C GLN A 169 -1.19 -2.87 10.58
N PHE A 170 -0.66 -2.55 9.41
CA PHE A 170 -0.60 -1.19 8.86
C PHE A 170 -0.63 -1.24 7.33
N VAL A 171 -0.82 -0.08 6.70
CA VAL A 171 -0.72 0.12 5.25
C VAL A 171 -0.04 1.45 4.95
N LEU A 172 0.70 1.51 3.83
CA LEU A 172 1.34 2.73 3.34
C LEU A 172 0.48 3.36 2.24
N GLY A 173 0.61 4.68 2.10
CA GLY A 173 -0.01 5.43 1.01
C GLY A 173 0.96 6.44 0.41
N LEU A 174 0.70 6.88 -0.80
CA LEU A 174 1.46 7.94 -1.45
C LEU A 174 0.51 8.83 -2.26
N THR A 175 0.52 10.12 -1.98
CA THR A 175 -0.10 11.10 -2.89
C THR A 175 0.97 11.81 -3.69
N CYS A 176 0.66 12.19 -4.93
CA CYS A 176 1.52 13.06 -5.73
C CYS A 176 0.66 14.02 -6.57
N GLN A 177 0.76 15.32 -6.30
CA GLN A 177 0.11 16.35 -7.12
C GLN A 177 1.18 17.14 -7.84
N ASP A 178 1.13 17.09 -9.17
CA ASP A 178 2.20 17.59 -10.02
C ASP A 178 3.56 17.00 -9.58
N THR A 179 4.42 17.79 -8.95
CA THR A 179 5.72 17.36 -8.42
C THR A 179 5.74 17.18 -6.90
N LYS A 180 4.65 17.51 -6.20
CA LYS A 180 4.57 17.46 -4.73
C LYS A 180 4.01 16.14 -4.26
N ALA A 181 4.83 15.35 -3.58
CA ALA A 181 4.44 14.08 -3.02
C ALA A 181 4.34 14.11 -1.49
N ARG A 182 3.52 13.22 -0.95
CA ARG A 182 3.37 12.99 0.49
C ARG A 182 3.25 11.51 0.76
N LEU A 183 4.03 11.03 1.74
CA LEU A 183 3.98 9.66 2.23
C LEU A 183 2.94 9.56 3.35
N TRP A 184 2.13 8.51 3.30
CA TRP A 184 1.08 8.25 4.28
C TRP A 184 1.33 6.92 4.99
N TYR A 185 0.96 6.85 6.25
CA TYR A 185 0.95 5.64 7.05
C TYR A 185 -0.39 5.54 7.79
N HIS A 186 -0.97 4.34 7.81
CA HIS A 186 -2.21 4.07 8.55
C HIS A 186 -2.09 2.74 9.28
N ASP A 187 -2.33 2.77 10.59
CA ASP A 187 -2.55 1.58 11.39
C ASP A 187 -3.89 1.65 12.15
N ARG A 188 -4.11 0.70 13.06
CA ARG A 188 -5.35 0.65 13.86
C ARG A 188 -5.48 1.77 14.89
N CYS A 189 -4.41 2.52 15.15
CA CYS A 189 -4.34 3.55 16.18
C CYS A 189 -4.32 4.96 15.59
N ALA A 190 -3.72 5.18 14.42
CA ALA A 190 -3.58 6.51 13.84
C ALA A 190 -3.34 6.48 12.32
N VAL A 191 -3.58 7.63 11.71
CA VAL A 191 -3.15 7.96 10.34
C VAL A 191 -2.10 9.08 10.47
N PHE A 192 -1.01 9.02 9.71
CA PHE A 192 0.00 10.07 9.62
C PHE A 192 0.24 10.43 8.16
N GLY A 193 0.46 11.71 7.90
CA GLY A 193 0.98 12.21 6.62
C GLY A 193 2.36 12.82 6.83
N SER A 194 3.30 12.60 5.91
CA SER A 194 4.56 13.34 5.94
C SER A 194 4.34 14.81 5.59
N GLU A 195 5.33 15.66 5.84
CA GLU A 195 5.52 16.90 5.09
C GLU A 195 5.58 16.60 3.59
N GLU A 196 5.19 17.57 2.77
CA GLU A 196 5.32 17.47 1.31
C GLU A 196 6.79 17.53 0.89
N PHE A 197 7.14 16.74 -0.12
CA PHE A 197 8.46 16.76 -0.74
C PHE A 197 8.35 16.83 -2.26
N ASP A 198 9.40 17.32 -2.90
CA ASP A 198 9.42 17.53 -4.34
C ASP A 198 10.06 16.32 -5.02
N ILE A 199 9.33 15.59 -5.86
CA ILE A 199 9.83 14.32 -6.44
C ILE A 199 11.02 14.52 -7.37
N ASN A 200 11.26 15.73 -7.87
CA ASN A 200 12.43 16.08 -8.67
C ASN A 200 13.62 16.39 -7.76
N LYS A 201 13.48 17.37 -6.88
CA LYS A 201 14.58 17.81 -5.99
C LYS A 201 14.97 16.73 -5.00
N ASP A 202 13.98 16.04 -4.46
CA ASP A 202 14.10 14.99 -3.46
C ASP A 202 13.96 13.59 -4.08
N TRP A 203 14.33 13.42 -5.36
CA TRP A 203 14.17 12.16 -6.09
C TRP A 203 14.77 10.94 -5.36
N THR A 204 15.84 11.13 -4.59
CA THR A 204 16.46 10.07 -3.77
C THR A 204 15.54 9.58 -2.66
N HIS A 205 14.70 10.44 -2.06
CA HIS A 205 13.68 10.03 -1.10
C HIS A 205 12.60 9.18 -1.76
N LEU A 206 12.13 9.58 -2.96
CA LEU A 206 11.17 8.79 -3.72
C LEU A 206 11.73 7.42 -4.08
N VAL A 207 12.95 7.37 -4.62
CA VAL A 207 13.65 6.13 -4.95
C VAL A 207 13.82 5.24 -3.71
N ARG A 208 14.17 5.83 -2.56
CA ARG A 208 14.28 5.10 -1.29
C ARG A 208 12.94 4.49 -0.89
N ILE A 209 11.85 5.25 -0.91
CA ILE A 209 10.50 4.76 -0.58
C ILE A 209 10.15 3.57 -1.50
N LEU A 210 10.30 3.74 -2.82
CA LEU A 210 9.97 2.71 -3.80
C LEU A 210 10.78 1.44 -3.59
N ILE A 211 12.11 1.52 -3.53
CA ILE A 211 12.97 0.34 -3.34
C ILE A 211 12.66 -0.37 -2.03
N SER A 212 12.41 0.39 -0.97
CA SER A 212 12.05 -0.19 0.34
C SER A 212 10.78 -1.02 0.27
N VAL A 213 9.75 -0.51 -0.42
CA VAL A 213 8.49 -1.22 -0.62
C VAL A 213 8.66 -2.42 -1.55
N LEU A 214 9.44 -2.26 -2.63
CA LEU A 214 9.67 -3.30 -3.62
C LEU A 214 10.43 -4.50 -3.05
N LEU A 215 11.44 -4.26 -2.21
CA LEU A 215 12.30 -5.30 -1.65
C LEU A 215 11.79 -5.89 -0.33
N ALA A 216 10.86 -5.22 0.34
CA ALA A 216 10.39 -5.66 1.64
C ALA A 216 9.55 -6.95 1.54
N PRO A 217 9.79 -7.93 2.44
CA PRO A 217 8.88 -9.05 2.60
C PRO A 217 7.53 -8.57 3.16
N PRO A 218 6.45 -9.34 2.99
CA PRO A 218 5.09 -8.91 3.36
C PRO A 218 4.95 -8.48 4.83
N ASP A 219 5.64 -9.13 5.76
CA ASP A 219 5.64 -8.80 7.19
C ASP A 219 6.19 -7.41 7.49
N ARG A 220 7.17 -6.98 6.69
CA ARG A 220 7.74 -5.63 6.75
C ARG A 220 6.91 -4.58 6.03
N LEU A 221 5.80 -5.00 5.41
CA LEU A 221 4.78 -4.15 4.77
C LEU A 221 3.43 -4.24 5.49
N GLY A 222 3.44 -4.68 6.75
CA GLY A 222 2.26 -4.68 7.61
C GLY A 222 1.34 -5.88 7.41
N VAL A 223 1.80 -6.98 6.81
CA VAL A 223 1.07 -8.25 6.79
C VAL A 223 1.46 -9.08 8.02
N ASP A 224 0.50 -9.51 8.82
CA ASP A 224 0.78 -10.35 9.98
C ASP A 224 1.42 -11.69 9.58
N PRO A 225 2.64 -12.01 10.04
CA PRO A 225 3.34 -13.24 9.67
C PRO A 225 2.71 -14.49 10.27
N ASP A 226 1.89 -14.37 11.33
CA ASP A 226 1.18 -15.47 11.94
C ASP A 226 -0.23 -15.65 11.32
N MET A 227 -0.60 -14.89 10.28
CA MET A 227 -1.87 -15.02 9.57
C MET A 227 -1.71 -15.15 8.06
N GLU A 228 -2.07 -16.33 7.53
CA GLU A 228 -1.96 -16.63 6.10
C GLU A 228 -3.33 -16.63 5.43
N LEU A 229 -3.42 -16.00 4.25
CA LEU A 229 -4.62 -16.10 3.42
C LEU A 229 -4.65 -17.46 2.71
N VAL A 230 -5.80 -18.10 2.76
CA VAL A 230 -6.07 -19.38 2.12
C VAL A 230 -6.86 -19.13 0.85
N LEU A 231 -6.22 -19.32 -0.29
CA LEU A 231 -6.88 -19.17 -1.58
C LEU A 231 -7.90 -20.28 -1.79
N SER A 232 -9.16 -19.89 -1.97
CA SER A 232 -10.20 -20.80 -2.42
C SER A 232 -10.06 -21.04 -3.92
N ARG A 233 -10.22 -22.29 -4.35
CA ARG A 233 -10.34 -22.65 -5.77
C ARG A 233 -11.72 -22.32 -6.35
N ASN A 234 -12.71 -22.06 -5.48
CA ASN A 234 -14.07 -21.71 -5.88
C ASN A 234 -14.20 -20.18 -5.98
N PRO A 235 -14.49 -19.64 -7.18
CA PRO A 235 -14.78 -18.23 -7.36
C PRO A 235 -15.98 -17.81 -6.49
N GLY A 236 -15.82 -16.77 -5.69
CA GLY A 236 -16.88 -16.23 -4.82
C GLY A 236 -17.02 -16.88 -3.44
N ALA A 237 -16.18 -17.86 -3.08
CA ALA A 237 -16.12 -18.32 -1.70
C ALA A 237 -15.46 -17.25 -0.81
N ALA A 238 -15.96 -17.09 0.41
CA ALA A 238 -15.36 -16.20 1.40
C ALA A 238 -13.89 -16.58 1.64
N SER A 239 -13.05 -15.55 1.80
CA SER A 239 -11.63 -15.73 2.15
C SER A 239 -11.50 -16.47 3.48
N SER A 240 -10.73 -17.57 3.48
CA SER A 240 -10.36 -18.30 4.70
C SER A 240 -8.92 -17.95 5.08
N TYR A 241 -8.59 -18.07 6.36
CA TYR A 241 -7.29 -17.73 6.90
C TYR A 241 -6.77 -18.84 7.81
N SER A 242 -5.47 -19.08 7.77
CA SER A 242 -4.76 -19.85 8.79
C SER A 242 -4.16 -18.88 9.79
N ILE A 243 -4.50 -19.02 11.07
CA ILE A 243 -4.00 -18.18 12.16
C ILE A 243 -3.14 -19.05 13.06
N THR A 244 -1.89 -18.68 13.27
CA THR A 244 -0.95 -19.37 14.15
C THR A 244 -0.89 -18.65 15.49
N ILE A 245 -1.25 -19.36 16.55
CA ILE A 245 -1.22 -18.84 17.92
C ILE A 245 -0.13 -19.57 18.68
N ARG A 246 0.78 -18.81 19.31
CA ARG A 246 1.86 -19.38 20.14
C ARG A 246 1.40 -19.44 21.58
N ASN A 247 1.50 -20.61 22.19
CA ASN A 247 1.18 -20.77 23.60
C ASN A 247 2.17 -19.94 24.45
N SER A 248 1.66 -19.09 25.34
CA SER A 248 2.51 -18.20 26.14
C SER A 248 3.40 -18.92 27.16
N GLY A 249 3.01 -20.12 27.59
CA GLY A 249 3.78 -20.93 28.54
C GLY A 249 4.81 -21.85 27.88
N THR A 250 4.48 -22.45 26.73
CA THR A 250 5.36 -23.43 26.06
C THR A 250 6.06 -22.89 24.82
N GLY A 251 5.59 -21.79 24.23
CA GLY A 251 6.07 -21.27 22.94
C GLY A 251 5.60 -22.08 21.72
N GLU A 252 4.95 -23.23 21.94
CA GLU A 252 4.52 -24.13 20.86
C GLU A 252 3.44 -23.47 19.99
N PRO A 253 3.62 -23.45 18.66
CA PRO A 253 2.64 -22.89 17.75
C PRO A 253 1.46 -23.85 17.54
N THR A 254 0.25 -23.31 17.52
CA THR A 254 -0.95 -24.02 17.09
C THR A 254 -1.65 -23.21 16.01
N THR A 255 -1.87 -23.83 14.86
CA THR A 255 -2.57 -23.21 13.74
C THR A 255 -4.06 -23.55 13.76
N TYR A 256 -4.88 -22.55 13.48
CA TYR A 256 -6.34 -22.64 13.35
C TYR A 256 -6.75 -22.15 11.96
N ARG A 257 -7.75 -22.81 11.36
CA ARG A 257 -8.36 -22.39 10.10
C ARG A 257 -9.68 -21.69 10.39
N THR A 258 -9.90 -20.52 9.80
CA THR A 258 -11.20 -19.84 9.87
C THR A 258 -12.23 -20.57 9.01
N LEU A 259 -13.41 -20.81 9.58
CA LEU A 259 -14.55 -21.42 8.91
C LEU A 259 -15.58 -20.37 8.52
N GLU A 260 -15.90 -19.47 9.45
CA GLU A 260 -16.91 -18.44 9.30
C GLU A 260 -16.54 -17.21 10.13
N MET A 261 -16.92 -16.02 9.67
CA MET A 261 -16.82 -14.78 10.43
C MET A 261 -18.10 -14.58 11.26
N ILE A 262 -17.97 -14.61 12.59
CA ILE A 262 -19.08 -14.39 13.52
C ILE A 262 -19.39 -12.89 13.66
N SER A 263 -18.35 -12.06 13.72
CA SER A 263 -18.51 -10.60 13.84
C SER A 263 -17.30 -9.85 13.31
N SER A 264 -17.55 -8.70 12.69
CA SER A 264 -16.53 -7.74 12.23
C SER A 264 -16.86 -6.30 12.61
N THR A 265 -17.78 -6.08 13.54
CA THR A 265 -18.23 -4.74 13.95
C THR A 265 -17.06 -3.87 14.41
N GLY A 266 -16.08 -4.45 15.12
CA GLY A 266 -14.88 -3.75 15.57
C GLY A 266 -13.88 -3.37 14.46
N ALA A 267 -14.06 -3.88 13.24
CA ALA A 267 -13.20 -3.60 12.08
C ALA A 267 -13.76 -2.52 11.14
N GLY A 268 -14.94 -1.97 11.44
CA GLY A 268 -15.60 -0.97 10.59
C GLY A 268 -15.21 0.49 10.86
N SER A 269 -14.29 0.75 11.80
CA SER A 269 -13.81 2.10 12.09
C SER A 269 -12.45 2.35 11.44
N MET A 270 -12.19 3.58 11.01
CA MET A 270 -10.91 3.96 10.40
C MET A 270 -9.75 3.79 11.38
N VAL A 271 -9.96 4.24 12.60
CA VAL A 271 -9.10 3.98 13.76
C VAL A 271 -9.95 3.26 14.80
N GLY A 272 -9.41 2.22 15.40
CA GLY A 272 -10.14 1.37 16.33
C GLY A 272 -9.52 -0.01 16.45
N PRO A 273 -10.06 -0.86 17.32
CA PRO A 273 -9.42 -2.12 17.70
C PRO A 273 -9.29 -3.12 16.54
N GLY A 274 -10.01 -2.96 15.43
CA GLY A 274 -9.92 -3.86 14.28
C GLY A 274 -10.47 -5.26 14.56
N THR A 275 -11.21 -5.43 15.65
CA THR A 275 -11.62 -6.73 16.19
C THR A 275 -12.50 -7.49 15.21
N ARG A 276 -12.15 -8.75 15.00
CA ARG A 276 -12.91 -9.72 14.21
C ARG A 276 -13.02 -11.01 15.02
N LEU A 277 -14.21 -11.61 15.01
CA LEU A 277 -14.51 -12.87 15.66
C LEU A 277 -14.77 -13.91 14.58
N TRP A 278 -14.09 -15.04 14.66
CA TRP A 278 -14.23 -16.14 13.73
C TRP A 278 -14.56 -17.43 14.47
N LEU A 279 -15.39 -18.25 13.83
CA LEU A 279 -15.45 -19.67 14.14
C LEU A 279 -14.24 -20.33 13.50
N VAL A 280 -13.43 -21.01 14.30
CA VAL A 280 -12.19 -21.64 13.85
C VAL A 280 -12.11 -23.12 14.22
N ARG A 281 -11.27 -23.86 13.53
CA ARG A 281 -10.95 -25.25 13.89
C ARG A 281 -9.44 -25.48 13.78
N LYS A 282 -8.90 -26.30 14.68
CA LYS A 282 -7.45 -26.60 14.70
C LYS A 282 -7.04 -27.23 13.37
N PHE A 283 -5.90 -26.81 12.84
CA PHE A 283 -5.35 -27.31 11.58
C PHE A 283 -4.03 -28.05 11.86
N VAL A 284 -4.02 -29.36 11.65
CA VAL A 284 -2.89 -30.25 11.93
C VAL A 284 -2.71 -31.21 10.75
N ALA A 285 -1.47 -31.41 10.30
CA ALA A 285 -1.14 -32.35 9.22
C ALA A 285 -2.00 -32.16 7.95
N ASN A 286 -2.26 -30.90 7.59
CA ASN A 286 -3.07 -30.50 6.44
C ASN A 286 -4.58 -30.83 6.55
N GLU A 287 -5.07 -31.14 7.76
CA GLU A 287 -6.47 -31.49 8.01
C GLU A 287 -7.06 -30.68 9.17
N LEU A 288 -8.38 -30.47 9.12
CA LEU A 288 -9.15 -29.85 10.18
C LEU A 288 -9.44 -30.87 11.29
N ASN A 289 -9.05 -30.57 12.53
CA ASN A 289 -9.10 -31.50 13.64
C ASN A 289 -9.82 -30.91 14.86
N GLY A 290 -10.53 -31.77 15.61
CA GLY A 290 -11.14 -31.43 16.88
C GLY A 290 -12.39 -30.54 16.80
N PRO A 291 -12.83 -29.98 17.94
CA PRO A 291 -14.02 -29.13 17.99
C PRO A 291 -13.78 -27.77 17.31
N CYS A 292 -14.87 -27.06 17.04
CA CYS A 292 -14.78 -25.64 16.67
C CYS A 292 -14.59 -24.78 17.92
N TYR A 293 -13.87 -23.67 17.75
CA TYR A 293 -13.62 -22.65 18.76
C TYR A 293 -14.12 -21.30 18.26
#